data_AF-T5KKG6-F1
#
_entry.id   AF-T5KKG6-F1
#
_cell.length_a   1.000
_cell.length_b   1.000
_cell.length_c   1.000
_cell.angle_alpha   90.00
_cell.angle_beta   90.00
_cell.angle_gamma   90.00
#
_symmetry.space_group_name_H-M   'P 1'
#
loop_
_entity.id
_entity.type
_entity.pdbx_description
1 polymer ?
#
loop_
_entity_poly.entity_id
_entity_poly.type
_entity_poly.pdbx_seq_one_letter_code
_entity_poly.pdbx_strand_id
1 'polypeptide(L)' 'QYTGGTGRERDTAADGEEQHLRRALSNRHIQLLAIGGAIGTGLFMGSGKTISVAGPSVIFVYMIIGFMLFFV' A
#
# COMPACT_ATOMS: atom_id res chain seq x y z
N GLN A 1 4.51 -22.98 -53.14
CA GLN A 1 3.81 -21.69 -52.91
C GLN A 1 4.37 -21.06 -51.67
N TYR A 2 4.88 -19.85 -51.82
CA TYR A 2 5.39 -19.00 -50.76
C TYR A 2 4.22 -18.14 -50.23
N THR A 3 3.84 -18.33 -48.97
CA THR A 3 2.96 -17.46 -48.16
C THR A 3 2.84 -18.12 -46.79
N GLY A 4 3.14 -17.48 -45.65
CA GLY A 4 3.49 -16.10 -45.43
C GLY A 4 3.66 -15.84 -43.92
N GLY A 5 3.92 -14.58 -43.60
CA GLY A 5 3.57 -14.02 -42.30
C GLY A 5 4.61 -14.18 -41.18
N THR A 6 5.78 -13.58 -41.37
CA THR A 6 6.58 -13.03 -40.26
C THR A 6 5.71 -12.02 -39.49
N GLY A 7 5.32 -12.32 -38.27
CA GLY A 7 4.48 -11.40 -37.51
C GLY A 7 4.07 -11.85 -36.13
N ARG A 8 5.01 -12.27 -35.28
CA ARG A 8 4.86 -12.27 -33.81
C ARG A 8 6.22 -12.07 -33.11
N GLU A 9 6.91 -10.99 -33.46
CA GLU A 9 7.97 -10.43 -32.60
C GLU A 9 7.36 -9.23 -31.86
N ARG A 10 6.78 -9.45 -30.66
CA ARG A 10 6.66 -8.39 -29.63
C ARG A 10 6.12 -8.75 -28.24
N ASP A 11 6.17 -9.99 -27.76
CA ASP A 11 5.70 -10.31 -26.39
C ASP A 11 6.79 -10.90 -25.46
N THR A 12 8.08 -10.63 -25.69
CA THR A 12 9.17 -11.23 -24.88
C THR A 12 9.84 -10.27 -23.87
N ALA A 13 9.48 -8.99 -23.84
CA ALA A 13 10.22 -8.01 -23.02
C ALA A 13 9.62 -7.72 -21.63
N ALA A 14 8.36 -8.11 -21.35
CA ALA A 14 7.70 -7.78 -20.08
C ALA A 14 7.78 -8.90 -19.02
N ASP A 15 7.95 -10.15 -19.44
CA ASP A 15 7.77 -11.32 -18.55
C ASP A 15 9.00 -11.64 -17.69
N GLY A 16 10.19 -11.19 -18.11
CA GLY A 16 11.45 -11.41 -17.39
C GLY A 16 11.62 -10.53 -16.14
N GLU A 17 11.10 -9.30 -16.18
CA GLU A 17 11.18 -8.35 -15.06
C GLU A 17 10.21 -8.75 -13.92
N GLU A 18 8.98 -9.15 -14.25
CA GLU A 18 7.97 -9.54 -13.25
C GLU A 18 8.40 -10.75 -12.41
N GLN A 19 9.02 -11.76 -13.01
CA GLN A 19 9.48 -12.94 -12.27
C GLN A 19 10.63 -12.61 -11.30
N HIS A 20 11.52 -11.68 -11.67
CA HIS A 20 12.59 -11.22 -10.80
C HIS A 20 12.06 -10.38 -9.63
N LEU A 21 11.14 -9.45 -9.91
CA LEU A 21 10.44 -8.63 -8.92
C LEU A 21 9.65 -9.49 -7.92
N ARG A 22 8.92 -10.51 -8.37
CA ARG A 22 8.17 -11.45 -7.49
C ARG A 22 9.07 -12.33 -6.63
N ARG A 23 10.31 -12.60 -7.06
CA ARG A 23 11.30 -13.31 -6.23
C ARG A 23 11.88 -12.39 -5.15
N ALA A 24 12.13 -11.12 -5.50
CA ALA A 24 12.62 -10.10 -4.58
C ALA A 24 11.54 -9.65 -3.56
N LEU A 25 10.30 -9.40 -4.00
CA LEU A 25 9.13 -9.19 -3.16
C LEU A 25 8.43 -10.52 -2.90
N SER A 26 8.95 -11.27 -1.93
CA SER A 26 8.24 -12.43 -1.36
C SER A 26 6.78 -12.10 -1.06
N ASN A 27 5.90 -13.10 -1.13
CA ASN A 27 4.47 -12.98 -0.88
C ASN A 27 4.15 -12.26 0.45
N ARG A 28 5.02 -12.41 1.46
CA ARG A 28 4.92 -11.68 2.73
C ARG A 28 5.09 -10.15 2.57
N HIS A 29 6.04 -9.69 1.75
CA HIS A 29 6.24 -8.25 1.50
C HIS A 29 5.05 -7.64 0.75
N ILE A 30 4.48 -8.38 -0.21
CA ILE A 30 3.28 -7.93 -0.94
C ILE A 30 2.07 -7.87 0.01
N GLN A 31 1.93 -8.83 0.93
CA GLN A 31 0.91 -8.77 1.98
C GLN A 31 1.11 -7.58 2.91
N LEU A 32 2.33 -7.30 3.36
CA LEU A 32 2.63 -6.14 4.19
C LEU A 32 2.38 -4.82 3.45
N LEU A 33 2.67 -4.76 2.15
CA LEU A 33 2.32 -3.64 1.28
C LEU A 33 0.80 -3.45 1.20
N ALA A 34 0.05 -4.53 0.99
CA ALA A 34 -1.41 -4.50 0.91
C ALA A 34 -2.06 -4.10 2.24
N ILE A 35 -1.60 -4.67 3.36
CA ILE A 35 -2.07 -4.34 4.72
C ILE A 35 -1.71 -2.89 5.05
N GLY A 36 -0.47 -2.48 4.80
CA GLY A 36 0.00 -1.12 5.03
C GLY A 36 -0.76 -0.10 4.18
N GLY A 37 -1.03 -0.41 2.91
CA GLY A 37 -1.82 0.43 2.01
C GLY A 37 -3.28 0.55 2.46
N ALA A 38 -3.93 -0.56 2.84
CA ALA A 38 -5.31 -0.57 3.29
C ALA A 38 -5.49 0.15 4.64
N ILE A 39 -4.63 -0.13 5.63
CA ILE A 39 -4.65 0.55 6.93
C ILE A 39 -4.27 2.02 6.77
N GLY A 40 -3.23 2.31 5.99
CA GLY A 40 -2.72 3.66 5.76
C GLY A 40 -3.79 4.56 5.14
N THR A 41 -4.37 4.15 4.01
CA THR A 41 -5.44 4.93 3.36
C THR A 41 -6.68 5.07 4.25
N GLY A 42 -7.11 4.01 4.94
CA GLY A 42 -8.26 4.05 5.84
C GLY A 42 -8.07 5.00 7.03
N LEU A 43 -6.95 4.89 7.75
CA LEU A 43 -6.66 5.74 8.90
C LEU A 43 -6.40 7.19 8.47
N PHE A 44 -5.67 7.43 7.37
CA PHE A 44 -5.35 8.80 6.96
C PHE A 44 -6.53 9.53 6.32
N MET A 45 -7.26 8.86 5.40
CA MET A 45 -8.43 9.46 4.74
C MET A 45 -9.62 9.59 5.69
N GLY A 46 -9.84 8.58 6.55
CA GLY A 46 -10.92 8.60 7.54
C GLY A 46 -10.64 9.55 8.71
N SER A 47 -9.46 9.44 9.32
CA SER A 47 -9.12 10.24 10.50
C SER A 47 -8.74 11.67 10.12
N GLY A 48 -8.12 11.92 8.96
CA GLY A 48 -7.68 13.26 8.56
C GLY A 48 -8.82 14.28 8.52
N LYS A 49 -10.00 13.90 8.02
CA LYS A 49 -11.20 14.76 8.04
C LYS A 49 -11.68 15.03 9.46
N THR A 50 -11.71 14.00 10.31
CA THR A 50 -12.13 14.10 11.72
C THR A 50 -11.16 14.96 12.53
N ILE A 51 -9.86 14.79 12.32
CA ILE A 51 -8.78 15.56 12.95
C ILE A 51 -8.86 17.04 12.51
N SER A 52 -9.11 17.29 11.22
CA SER A 52 -9.28 18.65 10.70
C SER A 52 -10.47 19.37 11.33
N VAL A 53 -11.57 18.67 11.60
CA VAL A 53 -12.76 19.25 12.26
C VAL A 53 -12.55 19.40 13.76
N ALA A 54 -11.84 18.46 14.40
CA ALA A 54 -11.51 18.54 15.82
C ALA A 54 -10.54 19.69 16.15
N GLY A 55 -9.72 20.11 15.17
CA GLY A 55 -8.77 21.19 15.35
C GLY A 55 -7.69 20.86 16.40
N PRO A 56 -7.06 21.87 17.01
CA PRO A 56 -5.96 21.67 17.97
C PRO A 56 -6.34 20.84 19.21
N SER A 57 -7.65 20.70 19.48
CA SER A 57 -8.17 19.94 20.63
C SER A 57 -7.79 18.45 20.60
N VAL A 58 -7.52 17.89 19.42
CA VAL A 58 -7.15 16.48 19.25
C VAL A 58 -5.89 16.11 20.04
N ILE A 59 -4.96 17.06 20.21
CA ILE A 59 -3.73 16.87 20.99
C ILE A 59 -4.05 16.62 22.47
N PHE A 60 -5.02 17.35 23.02
CA PHE A 60 -5.45 17.17 24.42
C PHE A 60 -6.14 15.82 24.63
N VAL A 61 -6.96 15.38 23.67
CA VAL A 61 -7.63 14.08 23.72
C VAL A 61 -6.61 12.94 23.70
N TYR A 62 -5.62 12.99 22.79
CA TYR A 62 -4.55 12.00 22.74
C TYR A 62 -3.67 12.00 24.01
N MET A 63 -3.41 13.18 24.60
CA MET A 63 -2.69 13.28 25.88
C MET A 63 -3.44 12.58 27.02
N ILE A 64 -4.75 12.82 27.17
CA ILE A 64 -5.55 12.22 28.25
C ILE A 64 -5.64 10.69 28.07
N ILE A 65 -5.92 10.24 26.85
CA ILE A 65 -6.00 8.80 26.55
C ILE A 65 -4.65 8.14 26.77
N GLY A 66 -3.56 8.73 26.25
CA GLY A 66 -2.21 8.22 26.44
C GLY A 66 -1.79 8.18 27.91
N PHE A 67 -2.17 9.19 28.70
CA PHE A 67 -1.95 9.20 30.14
C PHE A 67 -2.70 8.07 30.84
N MET A 68 -3.99 7.89 30.56
CA MET A 68 -4.78 6.79 31.13
C MET A 68 -4.18 5.42 30.79
N LEU A 69 -3.77 5.21 29.52
CA LEU A 69 -3.15 3.96 29.08
C LEU A 69 -1.78 3.68 29.72
N PHE A 70 -1.06 4.69 30.17
CA PHE A 70 0.22 4.50 30.88
C PHE A 70 0.04 3.86 32.26
N PHE A 71 -1.10 4.07 32.91
CA PHE A 71 -1.41 3.51 34.24
C PHE A 71 -2.20 2.18 34.19
N VAL A 72 -2.62 1.75 32.99
CA VAL A 72 -3.24 0.43 32.76
C VAL A 72 -2.13 -0.60 32.55
#